data_AF-A0A1H5CAP0-F1
#
_entry.id   AF-A0A1H5CAP0-F1
#
_cell.length_a   1.000
_cell.length_b   1.000
_cell.length_c   1.000
_cell.angle_alpha   90.00
_cell.angle_beta   90.00
_cell.angle_gamma   90.00
#
_symmetry.space_group_name_H-M   'P 1'
#
loop_
_entity.id
_entity.type
_entity.pdbx_description
1 polymer ?
#
loop_
_entity_poly.entity_id
_entity_poly.type
_entity_poly.pdbx_seq_one_letter_code
_entity_poly.pdbx_strand_id
1 'polypeptide(L)'
;MTGMTGMTGMTGMTGIAGMTRRDVVRHTAVLGTVALAGGGSLLALPTAASAAGRSGPDGTPGRPTSPNGWEVEERANDVSTVWTRRIPGTPCDLDVRLGDVATVLTHVVRRFHYEIDELRAGDLTGWRAPSRVRLDRPEGNQASGTAVAIRPGSYPPGARGGFFPVQLAVVRDILAECDGVVRWAGDEDRPYEALFSIDVSPGDERLTKLVARLRGWADDPGAGPGTPVDVTDKRRRRAAEALERRQKSA
;
A
#
# COMPACT_ATOMS: atom_id res chain seq x y z
N MET A 1 -60.73 29.53 14.54
CA MET A 1 -61.62 28.93 15.55
C MET A 1 -61.37 27.43 15.55
N THR A 2 -60.48 26.97 16.42
CA THR A 2 -60.78 26.19 17.65
C THR A 2 -60.62 24.68 17.32
N GLY A 3 -59.76 23.88 17.97
CA GLY A 3 -58.99 24.10 19.18
C GLY A 3 -57.85 23.09 19.38
N MET A 4 -57.08 23.40 20.42
CA MET A 4 -56.02 22.63 21.07
C MET A 4 -56.56 21.43 21.87
N THR A 5 -55.61 20.59 22.34
CA THR A 5 -55.64 19.60 23.46
C THR A 5 -55.65 18.14 22.98
N GLY A 6 -54.81 17.19 23.45
CA GLY A 6 -53.82 17.12 24.54
C GLY A 6 -52.79 16.01 24.27
N MET A 7 -51.56 16.13 24.78
CA MET A 7 -51.05 15.51 26.03
C MET A 7 -50.88 13.98 26.02
N THR A 8 -49.59 13.59 26.03
CA THR A 8 -48.95 12.60 26.92
C THR A 8 -49.40 11.13 26.88
N GLY A 9 -48.47 10.30 26.41
CA GLY A 9 -48.41 8.85 26.69
C GLY A 9 -46.96 8.39 26.73
N MET A 10 -46.47 8.13 27.94
CA MET A 10 -45.14 7.62 28.28
C MET A 10 -45.24 6.11 28.54
N THR A 11 -44.15 5.36 28.35
CA THR A 11 -43.94 3.96 28.80
C THR A 11 -44.61 2.92 27.90
N GLY A 12 -43.96 1.91 27.33
CA GLY A 12 -42.71 1.21 27.62
C GLY A 12 -43.03 -0.29 27.57
N MET A 13 -42.32 -1.07 26.76
CA MET A 13 -42.13 -2.52 26.92
C MET A 13 -41.20 -3.03 25.80
N THR A 14 -39.96 -3.39 26.10
CA THR A 14 -39.51 -4.70 26.61
C THR A 14 -39.38 -5.75 25.51
N GLY A 15 -38.13 -6.16 25.28
CA GLY A 15 -37.73 -7.38 24.58
C GLY A 15 -36.53 -7.11 23.68
N ILE A 16 -35.41 -7.81 23.75
CA ILE A 16 -35.05 -9.04 24.45
C ILE A 16 -33.52 -9.20 24.30
N ALA A 17 -32.88 -9.68 25.37
CA ALA A 17 -31.70 -10.55 25.43
C ALA A 17 -30.63 -10.47 24.32
N GLY A 18 -29.34 -10.38 24.59
CA GLY A 18 -28.61 -10.69 25.81
C GLY A 18 -27.14 -11.03 25.47
N MET A 19 -26.38 -11.34 26.53
CA MET A 19 -25.01 -11.87 26.55
C MET A 19 -23.84 -10.89 26.43
N THR A 20 -23.55 -10.29 27.57
CA THR A 20 -22.20 -10.24 28.14
C THR A 20 -21.78 -11.62 28.70
N ARG A 21 -20.57 -12.07 28.37
CA ARG A 21 -19.76 -13.11 29.04
C ARG A 21 -18.31 -12.66 28.79
N ARG A 22 -17.46 -12.20 29.72
CA ARG A 22 -17.02 -12.73 31.02
C ARG A 22 -17.11 -14.26 31.10
N ASP A 23 -15.99 -14.90 30.80
CA ASP A 23 -15.39 -15.99 31.58
C ASP A 23 -13.93 -16.18 31.10
N VAL A 24 -12.92 -15.88 31.95
CA VAL A 24 -12.18 -16.85 32.81
C VAL A 24 -11.26 -17.72 31.93
N VAL A 25 -9.93 -17.61 32.06
CA VAL A 25 -9.15 -18.49 32.98
C VAL A 25 -8.01 -17.74 33.67
N ARG A 26 -7.96 -17.90 35.00
CA ARG A 26 -6.85 -17.57 35.90
C ARG A 26 -5.83 -18.72 35.96
N HIS A 27 -4.57 -18.33 36.13
CA HIS A 27 -3.42 -19.01 36.76
C HIS A 27 -3.51 -20.51 37.10
N THR A 28 -2.51 -21.26 36.61
CA THR A 28 -1.79 -22.26 37.41
C THR A 28 -0.30 -22.21 37.09
N ALA A 29 0.50 -22.36 38.14
CA ALA A 29 1.95 -22.22 38.19
C ALA A 29 2.67 -23.53 37.84
N VAL A 30 3.90 -23.43 37.32
CA VAL A 30 4.93 -24.46 37.56
C VAL A 30 6.23 -23.77 37.95
N LEU A 31 6.61 -24.03 39.20
CA LEU A 31 7.95 -23.84 39.74
C LEU A 31 8.90 -24.85 39.10
N GLY A 32 10.06 -24.38 38.64
CA GLY A 32 11.17 -25.23 38.19
C GLY A 32 12.49 -24.57 38.53
N THR A 33 12.88 -24.63 39.80
CA THR A 33 14.24 -24.34 40.26
C THR A 33 15.12 -25.57 40.04
N VAL A 34 16.17 -25.47 39.23
CA VAL A 34 17.33 -26.37 39.30
C VAL A 34 18.59 -25.52 39.41
N ALA A 35 19.41 -25.90 40.39
CA ALA A 35 20.60 -25.22 40.86
C ALA A 35 21.85 -25.48 39.99
N LEU A 36 22.83 -24.61 40.22
CA LEU A 36 24.16 -24.43 39.64
C LEU A 36 25.06 -25.67 39.64
N ALA A 37 25.87 -25.84 38.57
CA ALA A 37 27.31 -26.13 38.66
C ALA A 37 27.93 -26.21 37.24
N GLY A 38 28.99 -25.44 36.96
CA GLY A 38 29.86 -25.70 35.81
C GLY A 38 30.44 -24.43 35.19
N GLY A 39 31.72 -24.19 35.44
CA GLY A 39 32.46 -22.99 35.07
C GLY A 39 32.52 -22.64 33.59
N GLY A 40 32.88 -21.38 33.32
CA GLY A 40 33.25 -20.92 31.98
C GLY A 40 32.87 -19.47 31.74
N SER A 41 33.66 -18.54 32.27
CA SER A 41 33.62 -17.13 31.89
C SER A 41 33.84 -16.96 30.39
N LEU A 42 32.81 -16.54 29.64
CA LEU A 42 32.95 -15.66 28.47
C LEU A 42 31.68 -14.79 28.38
N LEU A 43 31.84 -13.52 28.75
CA LEU A 43 30.86 -12.46 28.52
C LEU A 43 30.68 -12.27 27.01
N ALA A 44 29.72 -12.98 26.40
CA ALA A 44 29.25 -12.69 25.06
C ALA A 44 28.16 -11.61 25.15
N LEU A 45 28.56 -10.35 24.99
CA LEU A 45 27.63 -9.25 24.78
C LEU A 45 26.84 -9.49 23.50
N PRO A 46 25.51 -9.31 23.47
CA PRO A 46 24.80 -9.21 22.21
C PRO A 46 25.17 -7.87 21.57
N THR A 47 26.04 -7.89 20.55
CA THR A 47 26.19 -6.75 19.65
C THR A 47 24.91 -6.66 18.83
N ALA A 48 23.94 -5.90 19.34
CA ALA A 48 22.85 -5.38 18.53
C ALA A 48 23.48 -4.61 17.37
N ALA A 49 23.34 -5.15 16.15
CA ALA A 49 23.64 -4.41 14.95
C ALA A 49 22.63 -3.25 14.88
N SER A 50 23.03 -2.09 15.37
CA SER A 50 22.28 -0.85 15.17
C SER A 50 22.15 -0.61 13.67
N ALA A 51 20.91 -0.65 13.18
CA ALA A 51 20.56 -0.03 11.92
C ALA A 51 20.99 1.43 12.02
N ALA A 52 22.04 1.79 11.28
CA ALA A 52 22.55 3.15 11.22
C ALA A 52 21.47 4.03 10.58
N GLY A 53 20.64 4.66 11.42
CA GLY A 53 19.85 5.81 11.03
C GLY A 53 20.81 6.86 10.50
N ARG A 54 20.61 7.30 9.26
CA ARG A 54 21.34 8.42 8.69
C ARG A 54 20.93 9.68 9.47
N SER A 55 21.72 10.04 10.49
CA SER A 55 21.57 11.29 11.21
C SER A 55 21.82 12.45 10.25
N GLY A 56 20.92 13.44 10.25
CA GLY A 56 21.12 14.69 9.53
C GLY A 56 22.28 15.50 10.12
N PRO A 57 22.69 16.60 9.47
CA PRO A 57 23.81 17.43 9.92
C PRO A 57 23.67 17.98 11.35
N ASP A 58 22.45 18.00 11.91
CA ASP A 58 22.15 18.52 13.26
C ASP A 58 22.01 17.43 14.34
N GLY A 59 22.31 16.16 14.05
CA GLY A 59 22.25 15.08 15.05
C GLY A 59 20.83 14.67 15.49
N THR A 60 19.79 15.31 14.96
CA THR A 60 18.40 14.83 15.10
C THR A 60 18.26 13.48 14.39
N PRO A 61 17.68 12.44 15.04
CA PRO A 61 17.35 11.19 14.36
C PRO A 61 16.54 11.51 13.11
N GLY A 62 17.04 11.08 11.94
CA GLY A 62 16.29 11.22 10.70
C GLY A 62 14.92 10.57 10.84
N ARG A 63 13.89 11.20 10.27
CA ARG A 63 12.54 10.63 10.28
C ARG A 63 12.57 9.23 9.63
N PRO A 64 11.76 8.28 10.13
CA PRO A 64 11.72 6.94 9.58
C PRO A 64 11.35 6.98 8.10
N THR A 65 11.98 6.11 7.30
CA THR A 65 11.73 5.99 5.86
C THR A 65 11.10 4.64 5.54
N SER A 66 10.24 4.62 4.52
CA SER A 66 9.69 3.39 3.95
C SER A 66 10.77 2.65 3.13
N PRO A 67 10.53 1.38 2.75
CA PRO A 67 11.49 0.60 1.96
C PRO A 67 12.06 1.31 0.72
N ASN A 68 11.24 2.10 0.02
CA ASN A 68 11.67 2.88 -1.15
C ASN A 68 12.37 4.21 -0.82
N GLY A 69 12.70 4.47 0.45
CA GLY A 69 13.46 5.63 0.91
C GLY A 69 12.65 6.91 1.10
N TRP A 70 11.33 6.84 1.05
CA TRP A 70 10.46 8.01 1.29
C TRP A 70 10.15 8.19 2.77
N GLU A 71 10.03 9.43 3.22
CA GLU A 71 9.64 9.72 4.61
C GLU A 71 8.27 9.11 4.94
N VAL A 72 8.16 8.50 6.10
CA VAL A 72 6.91 7.92 6.61
C VAL A 72 6.04 9.01 7.22
N GLU A 73 4.74 8.94 6.99
CA GLU A 73 3.75 9.87 7.53
C GLU A 73 2.98 9.22 8.67
N GLU A 74 2.80 9.95 9.77
CA GLU A 74 2.04 9.46 10.94
C GLU A 74 0.52 9.53 10.74
N ARG A 75 0.05 10.51 9.97
CA ARG A 75 -1.37 10.76 9.67
C ARG A 75 -1.54 11.08 8.19
N ALA A 76 -2.72 10.79 7.66
CA ALA A 76 -3.20 11.31 6.39
C ALA A 76 -4.31 12.34 6.64
N ASN A 77 -4.51 13.25 5.68
CA ASN A 77 -5.60 14.25 5.72
C ASN A 77 -5.55 15.23 6.90
N ASP A 78 -4.33 15.61 7.30
CA ASP A 78 -4.03 16.64 8.31
C ASP A 78 -2.88 17.52 7.77
N VAL A 79 -1.99 18.05 8.62
CA VAL A 79 -0.70 18.65 8.23
C VAL A 79 0.30 17.58 7.74
N SER A 80 -0.09 16.78 6.74
CA SER A 80 0.68 15.66 6.18
C SER A 80 0.87 15.80 4.68
N THR A 81 1.87 15.13 4.10
CA THR A 81 2.04 15.11 2.64
C THR A 81 1.11 14.12 1.93
N VAL A 82 0.22 13.43 2.66
CA VAL A 82 -0.74 12.45 2.15
C VAL A 82 -2.14 13.00 2.23
N TRP A 83 -2.87 12.91 1.10
CA TRP A 83 -4.24 13.40 1.01
C TRP A 83 -5.12 12.45 0.20
N THR A 84 -6.40 12.40 0.53
CA THR A 84 -7.41 11.65 -0.23
C THR A 84 -7.62 12.30 -1.59
N ARG A 85 -7.36 11.54 -2.64
CA ARG A 85 -7.55 11.96 -4.03
C ARG A 85 -8.61 11.11 -4.70
N ARG A 86 -9.58 11.76 -5.33
CA ARG A 86 -10.51 11.12 -6.26
C ARG A 86 -9.76 10.60 -7.48
N ILE A 87 -9.94 9.33 -7.84
CA ILE A 87 -9.35 8.76 -9.05
C ILE A 87 -10.28 9.04 -10.25
N PRO A 88 -9.85 9.86 -11.23
CA PRO A 88 -10.71 10.24 -12.35
C PRO A 88 -11.18 9.03 -13.16
N GLY A 89 -12.48 9.01 -13.47
CA GLY A 89 -13.10 7.97 -14.27
C GLY A 89 -13.39 6.66 -13.52
N THR A 90 -13.27 6.65 -12.20
CA THR A 90 -13.61 5.49 -11.34
C THR A 90 -14.46 5.93 -10.15
N PRO A 91 -15.15 4.99 -9.45
CA PRO A 91 -15.84 5.28 -8.20
C PRO A 91 -14.89 5.38 -6.97
N CYS A 92 -13.56 5.32 -7.15
CA CYS A 92 -12.61 5.12 -6.07
C CYS A 92 -11.93 6.41 -5.60
N ASP A 93 -11.61 6.43 -4.30
CA ASP A 93 -10.74 7.42 -3.67
C ASP A 93 -9.46 6.74 -3.19
N LEU A 94 -8.36 7.49 -3.16
CA LEU A 94 -7.05 6.97 -2.76
C LEU A 94 -6.34 7.96 -1.84
N ASP A 95 -5.98 7.51 -0.64
CA ASP A 95 -5.06 8.23 0.23
C ASP A 95 -3.64 8.05 -0.29
N VAL A 96 -3.07 9.11 -0.86
CA VAL A 96 -1.79 9.05 -1.56
C VAL A 96 -0.92 10.27 -1.25
N ARG A 97 0.40 10.10 -1.29
CA ARG A 97 1.33 11.22 -1.23
C ARG A 97 1.11 12.15 -2.42
N LEU A 98 1.00 13.45 -2.12
CA LEU A 98 0.78 14.52 -3.08
C LEU A 98 1.92 14.61 -4.13
N GLY A 99 1.63 15.32 -5.22
CA GLY A 99 2.59 15.60 -6.28
C GLY A 99 2.73 14.48 -7.31
N ASP A 100 3.98 14.17 -7.65
CA ASP A 100 4.33 13.26 -8.74
C ASP A 100 3.91 11.80 -8.44
N VAL A 101 4.03 11.39 -7.17
CA VAL A 101 3.56 10.08 -6.69
C VAL A 101 2.07 9.89 -6.96
N ALA A 102 1.24 10.86 -6.58
CA ALA A 102 -0.20 10.82 -6.85
C ALA A 102 -0.49 10.70 -8.34
N THR A 103 0.29 11.35 -9.20
CA THR A 103 0.09 11.29 -10.66
C THR A 103 0.34 9.88 -11.19
N VAL A 104 1.47 9.26 -10.81
CA VAL A 104 1.85 7.92 -11.26
C VAL A 104 0.90 6.85 -10.71
N LEU A 105 0.59 6.88 -9.42
CA LEU A 105 -0.30 5.86 -8.83
C LEU A 105 -1.75 6.01 -9.33
N THR A 106 -2.22 7.22 -9.60
CA THR A 106 -3.51 7.44 -10.27
C THR A 106 -3.52 6.81 -11.66
N HIS A 107 -2.42 6.93 -12.42
CA HIS A 107 -2.28 6.31 -13.73
C HIS A 107 -2.38 4.78 -13.66
N VAL A 108 -1.63 4.15 -12.76
CA VAL A 108 -1.66 2.69 -12.54
C VAL A 108 -3.07 2.20 -12.21
N VAL A 109 -3.76 2.87 -11.28
CA VAL A 109 -5.13 2.51 -10.89
C VAL A 109 -6.10 2.64 -12.06
N ARG A 110 -5.99 3.69 -12.89
CA ARG A 110 -6.86 3.87 -14.05
C ARG A 110 -6.62 2.79 -15.10
N ARG A 111 -5.37 2.46 -15.42
CA ARG A 111 -5.04 1.34 -16.34
C ARG A 111 -5.63 0.02 -15.82
N PHE A 112 -5.48 -0.26 -14.52
CA PHE A 112 -6.07 -1.43 -13.91
C PHE A 112 -7.60 -1.46 -14.09
N HIS A 113 -8.26 -0.34 -13.78
CA HIS A 113 -9.72 -0.22 -13.86
C HIS A 113 -10.26 -0.47 -15.28
N TYR A 114 -9.60 0.05 -16.31
CA TYR A 114 -10.09 -0.06 -17.68
C TYR A 114 -9.69 -1.35 -18.40
N GLU A 115 -8.59 -1.99 -18.00
CA GLU A 115 -8.02 -3.10 -18.79
C GLU A 115 -7.97 -4.44 -18.08
N ILE A 116 -8.11 -4.46 -16.75
CA ILE A 116 -8.06 -5.70 -15.96
C ILE A 116 -9.42 -6.00 -15.35
N ASP A 117 -9.92 -5.10 -14.50
CA ASP A 117 -11.22 -5.25 -13.85
C ASP A 117 -11.74 -3.90 -13.32
N GLU A 118 -13.04 -3.69 -13.44
CA GLU A 118 -13.69 -2.44 -13.08
C GLU A 118 -13.75 -2.30 -11.55
N LEU A 119 -13.00 -1.34 -11.03
CA LEU A 119 -12.94 -1.03 -9.60
C LEU A 119 -14.23 -0.42 -9.03
N ARG A 120 -14.58 -0.82 -7.82
CA ARG A 120 -15.70 -0.32 -6.99
C ARG A 120 -15.18 0.52 -5.82
N ALA A 121 -16.05 1.32 -5.22
CA ALA A 121 -15.72 2.05 -4.00
C ALA A 121 -15.25 1.08 -2.90
N GLY A 122 -14.09 1.37 -2.28
CA GLY A 122 -13.47 0.51 -1.28
C GLY A 122 -12.48 -0.53 -1.83
N ASP A 123 -12.32 -0.64 -3.16
CA ASP A 123 -11.36 -1.58 -3.76
C ASP A 123 -9.91 -1.11 -3.64
N LEU A 124 -9.66 0.13 -3.23
CA LEU A 124 -8.31 0.67 -3.07
C LEU A 124 -7.94 0.79 -1.60
N THR A 125 -6.69 0.44 -1.30
CA THR A 125 -6.06 0.76 -0.03
C THR A 125 -4.74 1.49 -0.31
N GLY A 126 -4.73 2.80 -0.09
CA GLY A 126 -3.56 3.65 -0.24
C GLY A 126 -2.71 3.69 1.04
N TRP A 127 -2.53 4.88 1.59
CA TRP A 127 -1.80 5.10 2.82
C TRP A 127 -2.37 4.30 3.99
N ARG A 128 -1.47 3.80 4.85
CA ARG A 128 -1.82 3.13 6.10
C ARG A 128 -0.86 3.61 7.18
N ALA A 129 -1.38 3.83 8.39
CA ALA A 129 -0.54 4.24 9.50
C ALA A 129 0.66 3.30 9.70
N PRO A 130 1.84 3.80 10.12
CA PRO A 130 3.06 3.00 10.23
C PRO A 130 2.90 1.79 11.16
N SER A 131 2.07 1.92 12.19
CA SER A 131 1.72 0.84 13.13
C SER A 131 0.86 -0.28 12.52
N ARG A 132 0.32 -0.09 11.32
CA ARG A 132 -0.56 -1.05 10.61
C ARG A 132 0.17 -1.81 9.50
N VAL A 133 1.40 -1.44 9.18
CA VAL A 133 2.22 -2.06 8.13
C VAL A 133 3.58 -2.47 8.66
N ARG A 134 4.23 -3.37 7.94
CA ARG A 134 5.59 -3.79 8.23
C ARG A 134 6.56 -2.98 7.39
N LEU A 135 7.37 -2.14 8.04
CA LEU A 135 8.32 -1.25 7.35
C LEU A 135 9.50 -2.00 6.72
N ASP A 136 9.70 -3.29 7.04
CA ASP A 136 10.69 -4.17 6.42
C ASP A 136 10.14 -4.91 5.18
N ARG A 137 8.92 -4.59 4.75
CA ARG A 137 8.20 -5.30 3.68
C ARG A 137 7.66 -4.33 2.64
N PRO A 138 7.34 -4.78 1.42
CA PRO A 138 6.78 -3.92 0.37
C PRO A 138 5.56 -3.10 0.83
N GLU A 139 4.67 -3.67 1.66
CA GLU A 139 3.51 -2.95 2.21
C GLU A 139 3.89 -1.74 3.09
N GLY A 140 5.14 -1.68 3.59
CA GLY A 140 5.69 -0.54 4.30
C GLY A 140 5.69 0.75 3.47
N ASN A 141 5.70 0.67 2.14
CA ASN A 141 5.57 1.83 1.25
C ASN A 141 4.18 2.50 1.36
N GLN A 142 3.17 1.83 1.93
CA GLN A 142 1.89 2.48 2.25
C GLN A 142 2.04 3.48 3.42
N ALA A 143 3.01 3.30 4.33
CA ALA A 143 3.22 4.25 5.43
C ALA A 143 3.71 5.63 4.97
N SER A 144 4.31 5.68 3.79
CA SER A 144 4.73 6.91 3.14
C SER A 144 3.72 7.37 2.07
N GLY A 145 2.61 6.66 1.88
CA GLY A 145 1.61 6.99 0.85
C GLY A 145 2.14 6.84 -0.58
N THR A 146 3.17 6.03 -0.78
CA THR A 146 3.83 5.78 -2.07
C THR A 146 3.51 4.40 -2.64
N ALA A 147 2.48 3.75 -2.10
CA ALA A 147 1.97 2.49 -2.59
C ALA A 147 0.45 2.43 -2.53
N VAL A 148 -0.12 1.63 -3.42
CA VAL A 148 -1.55 1.31 -3.49
C VAL A 148 -1.73 -0.19 -3.59
N ALA A 149 -2.59 -0.76 -2.75
CA ALA A 149 -3.10 -2.11 -2.92
C ALA A 149 -4.46 -2.04 -3.62
N ILE A 150 -4.58 -2.72 -4.75
CA ILE A 150 -5.80 -2.81 -5.57
C ILE A 150 -6.47 -4.15 -5.28
N ARG A 151 -7.71 -4.11 -4.80
CA ARG A 151 -8.52 -5.26 -4.38
C ARG A 151 -7.78 -6.23 -3.46
N PRO A 152 -7.24 -5.76 -2.31
CA PRO A 152 -6.47 -6.62 -1.41
C PRO A 152 -7.24 -7.81 -0.84
N GLY A 153 -8.58 -7.76 -0.84
CA GLY A 153 -9.42 -8.92 -0.48
C GLY A 153 -9.42 -10.03 -1.54
N SER A 154 -9.27 -9.68 -2.82
CA SER A 154 -9.15 -10.65 -3.93
C SER A 154 -7.72 -11.15 -4.11
N TYR A 155 -6.73 -10.32 -3.78
CA TYR A 155 -5.30 -10.61 -3.98
C TYR A 155 -4.52 -10.48 -2.66
N PRO A 156 -4.78 -11.36 -1.66
CA PRO A 156 -4.18 -11.22 -0.34
C PRO A 156 -2.68 -11.51 -0.33
N PRO A 157 -1.92 -10.96 0.63
CA PRO A 157 -0.48 -11.22 0.76
C PRO A 157 -0.16 -12.71 0.95
N GLY A 158 0.76 -13.22 0.14
CA GLY A 158 1.19 -14.61 0.09
C GLY A 158 0.47 -15.46 -0.96
N ALA A 159 -0.62 -14.95 -1.55
CA ALA A 159 -1.31 -15.63 -2.65
C ALA A 159 -0.68 -15.29 -4.00
N ARG A 160 -0.72 -16.26 -4.93
CA ARG A 160 -0.23 -16.13 -6.30
C ARG A 160 -1.28 -16.69 -7.27
N GLY A 161 -1.31 -16.16 -8.48
CA GLY A 161 -2.16 -16.65 -9.56
C GLY A 161 -3.57 -16.07 -9.54
N GLY A 162 -3.74 -14.87 -8.96
CA GLY A 162 -5.01 -14.16 -9.01
C GLY A 162 -5.33 -13.57 -10.39
N PHE A 163 -4.31 -13.32 -11.22
CA PHE A 163 -4.48 -12.80 -12.58
C PHE A 163 -4.52 -13.90 -13.64
N PHE A 164 -5.46 -13.79 -14.57
CA PHE A 164 -5.41 -14.56 -15.82
C PHE A 164 -4.18 -14.17 -16.65
N PRO A 165 -3.66 -15.04 -17.54
CA PRO A 165 -2.46 -14.75 -18.33
C PRO A 165 -2.54 -13.42 -19.12
N VAL A 166 -3.71 -13.08 -19.66
CA VAL A 166 -3.92 -11.82 -20.37
C VAL A 166 -3.89 -10.61 -19.43
N GLN A 167 -4.46 -10.73 -18.23
CA GLN A 167 -4.43 -9.66 -17.21
C GLN A 167 -3.01 -9.46 -16.69
N LEU A 168 -2.26 -10.55 -16.50
CA LEU A 168 -0.85 -10.46 -16.11
C LEU A 168 -0.02 -9.76 -17.20
N ALA A 169 -0.31 -10.00 -18.48
CA ALA A 169 0.33 -9.27 -19.57
C ALA A 169 0.02 -7.75 -19.50
N VAL A 170 -1.21 -7.36 -19.14
CA VAL A 170 -1.56 -5.96 -18.89
C VAL A 170 -0.79 -5.39 -17.69
N VAL A 171 -0.69 -6.12 -16.57
CA VAL A 171 0.12 -5.69 -15.41
C VAL A 171 1.56 -5.43 -15.84
N ARG A 172 2.16 -6.37 -16.58
CA ARG A 172 3.53 -6.28 -17.09
C ARG A 172 3.71 -5.08 -18.02
N ASP A 173 2.72 -4.83 -18.85
CA ASP A 173 2.69 -3.68 -19.75
C ASP A 173 2.63 -2.35 -18.98
N ILE A 174 1.76 -2.23 -17.96
CA ILE A 174 1.67 -1.04 -17.10
C ILE A 174 3.03 -0.72 -16.45
N LEU A 175 3.74 -1.73 -15.96
CA LEU A 175 5.06 -1.55 -15.35
C LEU A 175 6.10 -1.07 -16.38
N ALA A 176 6.09 -1.66 -17.58
CA ALA A 176 6.97 -1.27 -18.68
C ALA A 176 6.71 0.18 -19.13
N GLU A 177 5.44 0.56 -19.21
CA GLU A 177 5.01 1.92 -19.51
C GLU A 177 5.43 2.92 -18.43
N CYS A 178 5.57 2.47 -17.17
CA CYS A 178 6.14 3.28 -16.09
C CYS A 178 7.67 3.28 -16.06
N ASP A 179 8.35 2.62 -17.00
CA ASP A 179 9.81 2.54 -17.13
C ASP A 179 10.54 2.20 -15.81
N GLY A 180 9.95 1.30 -15.03
CA GLY A 180 10.51 0.88 -13.74
C GLY A 180 10.43 1.92 -12.61
N VAL A 181 9.65 3.00 -12.77
CA VAL A 181 9.29 3.90 -11.66
C VAL A 181 8.31 3.25 -10.69
N VAL A 182 7.58 2.23 -11.16
CA VAL A 182 6.64 1.44 -10.36
C VAL A 182 7.14 0.01 -10.26
N ARG A 183 7.01 -0.56 -9.06
CA ARG A 183 7.25 -1.97 -8.75
C ARG A 183 5.95 -2.63 -8.34
N TRP A 184 5.79 -3.89 -8.71
CA TRP A 184 4.67 -4.74 -8.35
C TRP A 184 5.11 -5.84 -7.39
N ALA A 185 4.48 -5.92 -6.23
CA ALA A 185 4.89 -6.85 -5.19
C ALA A 185 4.48 -8.31 -5.46
N GLY A 186 3.79 -8.62 -6.57
CA GLY A 186 3.53 -9.99 -7.00
C GLY A 186 4.80 -10.75 -7.43
N ASP A 187 5.89 -10.04 -7.70
CA ASP A 187 7.20 -10.63 -8.01
C ASP A 187 8.06 -10.95 -6.78
N GLU A 188 7.63 -10.52 -5.61
CA GLU A 188 8.36 -10.77 -4.36
C GLU A 188 8.28 -12.24 -3.95
N ASP A 189 9.27 -12.69 -3.17
CA ASP A 189 9.33 -14.06 -2.62
C ASP A 189 8.04 -14.43 -1.89
N ARG A 190 7.53 -13.47 -1.08
CA ARG A 190 6.17 -13.50 -0.56
C ARG A 190 5.31 -12.57 -1.44
N PRO A 191 4.61 -13.12 -2.44
CA PRO A 191 3.89 -12.29 -3.40
C PRO A 191 2.78 -11.49 -2.73
N TYR A 192 2.58 -10.26 -3.16
CA TYR A 192 1.39 -9.49 -2.84
C TYR A 192 0.86 -8.85 -4.11
N GLU A 193 0.08 -9.62 -4.87
CA GLU A 193 -0.38 -9.27 -6.22
C GLU A 193 -1.28 -8.02 -6.28
N ALA A 194 -1.86 -7.59 -5.15
CA ALA A 194 -2.59 -6.32 -5.06
C ALA A 194 -1.68 -5.08 -5.13
N LEU A 195 -0.42 -5.19 -4.70
CA LEU A 195 0.36 -4.04 -4.25
C LEU A 195 1.29 -3.50 -5.35
N PHE A 196 1.14 -2.22 -5.64
CA PHE A 196 1.98 -1.42 -6.53
C PHE A 196 2.61 -0.28 -5.73
N SER A 197 3.91 -0.05 -5.89
CA SER A 197 4.64 1.02 -5.18
C SER A 197 5.61 1.76 -6.08
N ILE A 198 5.90 3.00 -5.74
CA ILE A 198 7.02 3.75 -6.34
C ILE A 198 8.33 3.04 -6.01
N ASP A 199 9.16 2.80 -7.02
CA ASP A 199 10.40 2.01 -6.97
C ASP A 199 11.67 2.90 -6.95
N VAL A 200 11.48 4.21 -6.91
CA VAL A 200 12.57 5.19 -6.93
C VAL A 200 12.54 6.07 -5.69
N SER A 201 13.71 6.52 -5.24
CA SER A 201 13.84 7.41 -4.10
C SER A 201 13.30 8.82 -4.41
N PRO A 202 12.98 9.62 -3.37
CA PRO A 202 12.61 11.02 -3.56
C PRO A 202 13.66 11.77 -4.39
N GLY A 203 13.20 12.55 -5.38
CA GLY A 203 14.08 13.37 -6.25
C GLY A 203 14.69 12.64 -7.45
N ASP A 204 14.40 11.36 -7.68
CA ASP A 204 14.85 10.65 -8.89
C ASP A 204 14.22 11.24 -10.16
N GLU A 205 15.04 11.62 -11.13
CA GLU A 205 14.60 12.24 -12.39
C GLU A 205 13.64 11.36 -13.21
N ARG A 206 13.70 10.03 -13.06
CA ARG A 206 12.83 9.10 -13.79
C ARG A 206 11.36 9.34 -13.42
N LEU A 207 11.09 9.65 -12.15
CA LEU A 207 9.74 9.97 -11.70
C LEU A 207 9.23 11.24 -12.38
N THR A 208 10.02 12.31 -12.40
CA THR A 208 9.64 13.58 -13.04
C THR A 208 9.46 13.42 -14.54
N LYS A 209 10.35 12.68 -15.22
CA LYS A 209 10.23 12.38 -16.66
C LYS A 209 8.97 11.59 -16.98
N LEU A 210 8.64 10.57 -16.18
CA LEU A 210 7.40 9.81 -16.33
C LEU A 210 6.19 10.73 -16.15
N VAL A 211 6.16 11.56 -15.12
CA VAL A 211 5.04 12.48 -14.86
C VAL A 211 4.86 13.49 -15.99
N ALA A 212 5.95 14.05 -16.52
CA ALA A 212 5.87 14.94 -17.69
C ALA A 212 5.23 14.23 -18.89
N ARG A 213 5.60 12.97 -19.16
CA ARG A 213 4.98 12.15 -20.21
C ARG A 213 3.49 11.90 -19.94
N LEU A 214 3.12 11.50 -18.73
CA LEU A 214 1.73 11.24 -18.35
C LEU A 214 0.85 12.49 -18.45
N ARG A 215 1.38 13.66 -18.07
CA ARG A 215 0.67 14.94 -18.19
C ARG A 215 0.50 15.35 -19.66
N GLY A 216 1.51 15.14 -20.49
CA GLY A 216 1.43 15.43 -21.93
C GLY A 216 0.35 14.63 -22.66
N TRP A 217 -0.03 13.45 -22.15
CA TRP A 217 -1.15 12.68 -22.73
C TRP A 217 -2.52 13.31 -22.49
N ALA A 218 -2.68 14.18 -21.48
CA ALA A 218 -3.92 14.91 -21.31
C ALA A 218 -4.20 15.86 -22.49
N ASP A 219 -3.15 16.24 -23.22
CA ASP A 219 -3.20 17.15 -24.36
C ASP A 219 -3.28 16.41 -25.72
N ASP A 220 -3.19 15.07 -25.72
CA ASP A 220 -3.18 14.23 -26.94
C ASP A 220 -4.42 13.32 -27.01
N PRO A 221 -5.38 13.60 -27.92
CA PRO A 221 -6.58 12.78 -28.09
C PRO A 221 -6.23 11.34 -28.47
N GLY A 222 -6.53 10.40 -27.58
CA GLY A 222 -6.27 8.97 -27.78
C GLY A 222 -5.00 8.47 -27.09
N ALA A 223 -4.29 9.30 -26.31
CA ALA A 223 -3.24 8.84 -25.41
C ALA A 223 -3.76 8.66 -23.96
N GLY A 224 -3.18 7.70 -23.22
CA GLY A 224 -3.42 7.53 -21.79
C GLY A 224 -4.30 6.33 -21.40
N PRO A 225 -4.71 6.25 -20.11
CA PRO A 225 -5.49 5.13 -19.58
C PRO A 225 -6.81 4.94 -20.31
N GLY A 226 -7.10 3.70 -20.71
CA GLY A 226 -8.33 3.33 -21.41
C GLY A 226 -8.25 3.42 -22.93
N THR A 227 -7.16 3.91 -23.51
CA THR A 227 -6.90 3.75 -24.96
C THR A 227 -6.67 2.26 -25.28
N PRO A 228 -7.25 1.73 -26.37
CA PRO A 228 -6.93 0.38 -26.85
C PRO A 228 -5.42 0.20 -27.04
N VAL A 229 -4.83 -0.67 -26.21
CA VAL A 229 -3.43 -1.04 -26.29
C VAL A 229 -3.33 -2.49 -26.73
N ASP A 230 -2.56 -2.75 -27.78
CA ASP A 230 -2.18 -4.13 -28.13
C ASP A 230 -1.07 -4.61 -27.20
N VAL A 231 -1.46 -5.24 -26.10
CA VAL A 231 -0.53 -5.87 -25.14
C VAL A 231 0.23 -7.07 -25.74
N THR A 232 -0.20 -7.56 -26.91
CA THR A 232 0.49 -8.65 -27.62
C THR A 232 1.60 -8.13 -28.53
N ASP A 233 1.70 -6.81 -28.73
CA ASP A 233 2.76 -6.19 -29.52
C ASP A 233 4.15 -6.63 -29.02
N LYS A 234 5.01 -7.02 -29.98
CA LYS A 234 6.31 -7.61 -29.69
C LYS A 234 7.25 -6.63 -28.98
N ARG A 235 7.16 -5.32 -29.25
CA ARG A 235 8.02 -4.33 -28.61
C ARG A 235 7.61 -4.14 -27.16
N ARG A 236 6.30 -4.00 -26.88
CA ARG A 236 5.76 -3.88 -25.52
C ARG A 236 6.11 -5.09 -24.66
N ARG A 237 5.89 -6.30 -25.19
CA ARG A 237 6.26 -7.55 -24.51
C ARG A 237 7.74 -7.63 -24.18
N ARG A 238 8.62 -7.31 -25.13
CA ARG A 238 10.07 -7.30 -24.89
C ARG A 238 10.50 -6.29 -23.83
N ALA A 239 9.89 -5.09 -23.85
CA ALA A 239 10.15 -4.08 -22.83
C ALA A 239 9.72 -4.56 -21.44
N ALA A 240 8.55 -5.20 -21.34
CA ALA A 240 8.06 -5.75 -20.09
C ALA A 240 8.91 -6.91 -19.56
N GLU A 241 9.29 -7.86 -20.42
CA GLU A 241 10.20 -8.96 -20.05
C GLU A 241 11.58 -8.44 -19.62
N ALA A 242 12.10 -7.40 -20.29
CA ALA A 242 13.36 -6.78 -19.91
C ALA A 242 13.27 -6.09 -18.55
N LEU A 243 12.16 -5.38 -18.29
CA LEU A 243 11.92 -4.74 -17.00
C LEU A 243 11.78 -5.77 -15.88
N GLU A 244 10.99 -6.83 -16.09
CA GLU A 244 10.80 -7.90 -15.11
C GLU A 244 12.15 -8.52 -14.70
N ARG A 245 13.03 -8.82 -15.66
CA ARG A 245 14.37 -9.33 -15.35
C ARG A 245 15.19 -8.37 -14.51
N ARG A 246 15.18 -7.07 -14.84
CA ARG A 246 15.90 -6.04 -14.06
C ARG A 246 15.39 -5.95 -12.63
N GLN A 247 14.06 -5.91 -12.44
CA GLN A 247 13.46 -5.77 -11.11
C GLN A 247 13.60 -7.01 -10.24
N LYS A 248 13.68 -8.21 -10.84
CA LYS A 248 13.97 -9.46 -10.11
C LYS A 248 15.45 -9.63 -9.73
N SER A 249 16.35 -8.90 -10.39
CA SER A 249 17.79 -8.94 -10.08
C SER A 249 18.28 -7.83 -9.13
N ALA A 250 17.40 -6.87 -8.81
CA ALA A 250 17.68 -5.74 -7.92
C ALA A 250 17.23 -6.07 -6.50
#